data_AF-A0A957S7H6-F1
#
_entry.id   AF-A0A957S7H6-F1
#
_cell.length_a   1.000
_cell.length_b   1.000
_cell.length_c   1.000
_cell.angle_alpha   90.00
_cell.angle_beta   90.00
_cell.angle_gamma   90.00
#
_symmetry.space_group_name_H-M   'P 1'
#
loop_
_entity.id
_entity.type
_entity.pdbx_description
1 polymer ?
#
loop_
_entity_poly.entity_id
_entity_poly.type
_entity_poly.pdbx_seq_one_letter_code
_entity_poly.pdbx_strand_id
1 'polypeptide(L)'
;MMKNQFELNQKDMREEQNTQEPLDFALVMSLALDGMLDAQEERQFRADLERYPLLAEQWQRWQEMDARILAEPAIAPPADFLDKVSARLAKEQRRKQLWFGMLVGWLSVCLWVIMITGLLAGGMFILSNQGPWLADQVRNITHLVNTWRNWQETLAGTAGAMASMPQTWLIAMGYLTLTATILAYWTRFLRRSTQALSA
;
A
#
# COMPACT_ATOMS: atom_id res chain seq x y z
N MET A 1 3.77 -9.62 66.75
CA MET A 1 5.10 -9.81 66.12
C MET A 1 5.25 -9.13 64.76
N MET A 2 4.19 -8.82 64.01
CA MET A 2 4.28 -8.21 62.66
C MET A 2 4.66 -6.72 62.61
N LYS A 3 4.65 -5.98 63.73
CA LYS A 3 4.90 -4.53 63.74
C LYS A 3 6.38 -4.16 63.58
N ASN A 4 7.30 -5.00 64.08
CA ASN A 4 8.75 -4.75 63.98
C ASN A 4 9.31 -4.93 62.57
N GLN A 5 8.67 -5.73 61.72
CA GLN A 5 9.14 -5.96 60.35
C GLN A 5 8.89 -4.74 59.44
N PHE A 6 7.81 -4.00 59.67
CA PHE A 6 7.52 -2.78 58.92
C PHE A 6 8.45 -1.62 59.29
N GLU A 7 8.85 -1.50 60.55
CA GLU A 7 9.80 -0.46 60.98
C GLU A 7 11.23 -0.75 60.50
N LEU A 8 11.67 -2.02 60.45
CA LEU A 8 12.94 -2.37 59.83
C LEU A 8 12.94 -2.08 58.32
N ASN A 9 11.86 -2.43 57.62
CA ASN A 9 11.77 -2.20 56.17
C ASN A 9 11.68 -0.70 55.82
N GLN A 10 11.08 0.12 56.68
CA GLN A 10 11.07 1.58 56.51
C GLN A 10 12.43 2.23 56.75
N LYS A 11 13.28 1.62 57.59
CA LYS A 11 14.61 2.13 57.89
C LYS A 11 15.60 1.76 56.78
N ASP A 12 15.53 0.53 56.25
CA ASP A 12 16.31 0.11 55.08
C ASP A 12 15.94 0.93 53.83
N MET A 13 14.64 1.20 53.59
CA MET A 13 14.24 2.05 52.45
C MET A 13 14.65 3.54 52.60
N ARG A 14 14.91 4.02 53.82
CA ARG A 14 15.46 5.37 54.04
C ARG A 14 16.98 5.42 53.88
N GLU A 15 17.68 4.32 54.10
CA GLU A 15 19.12 4.23 53.89
C GLU A 15 19.47 4.01 52.40
N GLU A 16 18.64 3.29 51.64
CA GLU A 16 18.80 3.16 50.17
C GLU A 16 18.49 4.46 49.40
N GLN A 17 17.57 5.30 49.88
CA GLN A 17 17.29 6.61 49.26
C GLN A 17 18.41 7.65 49.44
N ASN A 18 19.37 7.40 50.35
CA ASN A 18 20.46 8.35 50.63
C ASN A 18 21.71 8.11 49.76
N THR A 19 21.67 7.15 48.82
CA THR A 19 22.83 6.80 47.98
C THR A 19 22.71 7.22 46.51
N GLN A 20 21.63 7.90 46.12
CA GLN A 20 21.36 8.27 44.72
C GLN A 20 21.75 9.69 44.30
N GLU A 21 22.13 10.60 45.21
CA GLU A 21 22.35 12.02 44.85
C GLU A 21 23.75 12.50 44.37
N PRO A 22 24.89 11.78 44.46
CA PRO A 22 26.15 12.35 43.97
C PRO A 22 26.34 12.27 42.44
N LEU A 23 25.68 11.33 41.75
CA LEU A 23 25.89 11.08 40.32
C LEU A 23 25.17 12.10 39.42
N ASP A 24 23.98 12.55 39.81
CA ASP A 24 23.23 13.57 39.04
C ASP A 24 23.91 14.94 39.11
N PHE A 25 24.42 15.34 40.28
CA PHE A 25 25.11 16.63 40.40
C PHE A 25 26.43 16.67 39.61
N ALA A 26 27.21 15.58 39.63
CA ALA A 26 28.43 15.47 38.84
C ALA A 26 28.17 15.57 37.33
N LEU A 27 27.05 15.01 36.85
CA LEU A 27 26.61 15.14 35.46
C LEU A 27 26.21 16.58 35.13
N VAL A 28 25.46 17.24 36.00
CA VAL A 28 25.08 18.66 35.82
C VAL A 28 26.33 19.55 35.81
N MET A 29 27.33 19.28 36.65
CA MET A 29 28.62 19.98 36.63
C MET A 29 29.37 19.78 35.30
N SER A 30 29.40 18.56 34.73
CA SER A 30 30.06 18.35 33.44
C SER A 30 29.34 19.09 32.31
N LEU A 31 28.01 19.05 32.29
CA LEU A 31 27.20 19.80 31.33
C LEU A 31 27.39 21.32 31.49
N ALA A 32 27.57 21.80 32.72
CA ALA A 32 27.85 23.21 33.00
C ALA A 32 29.20 23.65 32.43
N LEU A 33 30.25 22.84 32.56
CA LEU A 33 31.57 23.13 31.99
C LEU A 33 31.52 23.16 30.45
N ASP A 34 30.79 22.24 29.83
CA ASP A 34 30.63 22.18 28.38
C ASP A 34 29.65 23.24 27.82
N GLY A 35 29.00 24.03 28.70
CA GLY A 35 28.01 25.04 28.31
C GLY A 35 26.74 24.43 27.70
N MET A 36 26.41 23.18 28.06
CA MET A 36 25.29 22.41 27.51
C MET A 36 24.03 22.43 28.39
N LEU A 37 24.05 23.14 29.52
CA LEU A 37 22.85 23.34 30.35
C LEU A 37 21.86 24.29 29.68
N ASP A 38 20.57 23.99 29.81
CA ASP A 38 19.53 24.93 29.42
C ASP A 38 19.37 26.08 30.44
N ALA A 39 18.62 27.13 30.08
CA ALA A 39 18.46 28.31 30.92
C ALA A 39 17.65 28.08 32.22
N GLN A 40 16.89 26.99 32.31
CA GLN A 40 16.16 26.61 33.52
C GLN A 40 17.07 25.78 34.44
N GLU A 41 17.78 24.81 33.88
CA GLU A 41 18.77 23.98 34.56
C GLU A 41 19.92 24.83 35.12
N GLU A 42 20.40 25.82 34.38
CA GLU A 42 21.45 26.73 34.87
C GLU A 42 20.99 27.54 36.09
N ARG A 43 19.73 28.02 36.09
CA ARG A 43 19.16 28.73 37.25
C ARG A 43 19.01 27.82 38.45
N GLN A 44 18.57 26.58 38.23
CA GLN A 44 18.44 25.57 39.28
C GLN A 44 19.81 25.21 39.86
N PHE A 45 20.80 24.96 39.00
CA PHE A 45 22.17 24.66 39.40
C PHE A 45 22.79 25.78 40.24
N ARG A 46 22.60 27.05 39.85
CA ARG A 46 23.05 28.19 40.66
C ARG A 46 22.37 28.26 42.02
N ALA A 47 21.06 28.02 42.07
CA ALA A 47 20.32 27.97 43.33
C ALA A 47 20.82 26.82 44.24
N ASP A 48 21.18 25.68 43.66
CA ASP A 48 21.71 24.53 44.40
C ASP A 48 23.13 24.79 44.93
N LEU A 49 23.97 25.51 44.18
CA LEU A 49 25.29 25.97 44.64
C LEU A 49 25.18 26.95 45.82
N GLU A 50 24.18 27.84 45.83
CA GLU A 50 23.92 28.75 46.94
C GLU A 50 23.39 28.01 48.18
N ARG A 51 22.56 26.98 47.97
CA ARG A 51 21.93 26.21 49.03
C ARG A 51 22.88 25.22 49.70
N TYR A 52 23.83 24.66 48.96
CA TYR A 52 24.75 23.61 49.41
C TYR A 52 26.22 24.03 49.22
N PRO A 53 26.86 24.66 50.22
CA PRO A 53 28.21 25.19 50.08
C PRO A 53 29.29 24.13 49.80
N LEU A 54 29.08 22.88 50.23
CA LEU A 54 29.97 21.76 49.91
C LEU A 54 30.03 21.48 48.39
N LEU A 55 28.93 21.67 47.67
CA LEU A 55 28.86 21.51 46.23
C LEU A 55 29.58 22.67 45.51
N ALA A 56 29.51 23.87 46.07
CA ALA A 56 30.24 25.04 45.56
C ALA A 56 31.77 24.85 45.64
N GLU A 57 32.29 24.28 46.73
CA GLU A 57 33.72 23.95 46.83
C GLU A 57 34.15 22.85 45.83
N GLN A 58 33.26 21.89 45.54
CA GLN A 58 33.52 20.87 44.53
C GLN A 58 33.54 21.47 43.12
N TRP A 59 32.59 22.36 42.83
CA TRP A 59 32.49 23.10 41.57
C TRP A 59 33.71 23.99 41.31
N GLN A 60 34.17 24.71 42.32
CA GLN A 60 35.38 25.52 42.19
C GLN A 60 36.61 24.67 41.85
N ARG A 61 36.77 23.50 42.49
CA ARG A 61 37.86 22.55 42.17
C ARG A 61 37.79 22.05 40.73
N TRP A 62 36.59 21.81 40.20
CA TRP A 62 36.39 21.41 38.81
C TRP A 62 36.75 22.52 37.83
N GLN A 63 36.31 23.76 38.09
CA GLN A 63 36.69 24.92 37.27
C GLN A 63 38.20 25.16 37.27
N GLU A 64 38.86 25.00 38.42
CA GLU A 64 40.32 25.12 38.50
C GLU A 64 41.04 24.06 37.67
N MET A 65 40.52 22.83 37.63
CA MET A 65 41.08 21.77 36.79
C MET A 65 40.86 22.05 35.30
N ASP A 66 39.65 22.45 34.91
CA ASP A 66 39.32 22.80 33.53
C ASP A 66 40.19 23.94 33.02
N ALA A 67 40.35 25.00 33.83
CA ALA A 67 41.24 26.12 33.51
C ALA A 67 42.70 25.69 33.33
N ARG A 68 43.20 24.71 34.10
CA ARG A 68 44.55 24.16 33.94
C ARG A 68 44.71 23.36 32.65
N ILE A 69 43.69 22.59 32.27
CA ILE A 69 43.68 21.81 31.02
C ILE A 69 43.66 22.77 29.82
N LEU A 70 42.82 23.81 29.86
CA LEU A 70 42.74 24.82 28.80
C LEU A 70 44.00 25.69 28.71
N ALA A 71 44.73 25.87 29.82
CA ALA A 71 46.00 26.57 29.84
C ALA A 71 47.16 25.75 29.25
N GLU A 72 46.97 24.44 29.04
CA GLU A 72 47.98 23.59 28.42
C GLU A 72 48.11 23.95 26.94
N PRO A 73 49.31 24.30 26.44
CA PRO A 73 49.47 24.76 25.06
C PRO A 73 49.10 23.64 24.10
N ALA A 74 48.07 23.89 23.28
CA ALA A 74 47.62 22.96 22.26
C ALA A 74 48.81 22.56 21.36
N ILE A 75 49.21 21.30 21.44
CA ILE A 75 50.23 20.74 20.57
C ILE A 75 49.67 20.81 19.15
N ALA A 76 50.30 21.63 18.31
CA ALA A 76 49.90 21.74 16.92
C ALA A 76 49.96 20.34 16.26
N PRO A 77 48.86 19.88 15.63
CA PRO A 77 48.91 18.61 14.92
C PRO A 77 49.95 18.69 13.80
N PRO A 78 50.54 17.55 13.40
CA PRO A 78 51.41 17.50 12.23
C PRO A 78 50.72 18.10 11.01
N ALA A 79 51.45 18.80 10.14
CA ALA A 79 50.87 19.46 8.96
C ALA A 79 50.02 18.51 8.08
N ASP A 80 50.39 17.23 8.02
CA ASP A 80 49.70 16.20 7.22
C ASP A 80 48.47 15.56 7.90
N PHE A 81 48.12 15.98 9.11
CA PHE A 81 47.04 15.34 9.88
C PHE A 81 45.68 15.45 9.18
N LEU A 82 45.34 16.65 8.69
CA LEU A 82 44.11 16.92 7.96
C LEU A 82 44.01 16.09 6.67
N ASP A 83 45.12 15.92 5.95
CA ASP A 83 45.17 15.12 4.73
C ASP A 83 44.94 13.63 5.03
N LYS A 84 45.54 13.11 6.09
CA LYS A 84 45.35 11.71 6.50
C LYS A 84 43.93 11.44 6.99
N VAL A 85 43.35 12.38 7.75
CA VAL A 85 41.98 12.26 8.26
C VAL A 85 40.95 12.34 7.13
N SER A 86 41.09 13.31 6.22
CA SER A 86 40.19 13.46 5.07
C SER A 86 40.26 12.25 4.13
N ALA A 87 41.47 11.73 3.86
CA ALA A 87 41.64 10.52 3.05
C ALA A 87 41.00 9.28 3.70
N ARG A 88 41.11 9.15 5.04
CA ARG A 88 40.51 8.03 5.78
C ARG A 88 38.99 8.13 5.79
N LEU A 89 38.44 9.33 6.02
CA LEU A 89 37.00 9.60 5.96
C LEU A 89 36.45 9.31 4.56
N ALA A 90 37.12 9.75 3.50
CA ALA A 90 36.71 9.49 2.12
C ALA A 90 36.66 7.98 1.81
N LYS A 91 37.63 7.21 2.30
CA LYS A 91 37.66 5.75 2.13
C LYS A 91 36.49 5.06 2.84
N GLU A 92 36.15 5.52 4.04
CA GLU A 92 35.06 4.95 4.83
C GLU A 92 33.68 5.31 4.27
N GLN A 93 33.51 6.58 3.85
CA GLN A 93 32.32 7.06 3.14
C GLN A 93 32.06 6.25 1.87
N ARG A 94 33.11 6.02 1.06
CA ARG A 94 33.01 5.25 -0.19
C ARG A 94 32.63 3.80 0.07
N ARG A 95 33.16 3.18 1.14
CA ARG A 95 32.78 1.81 1.53
C ARG A 95 31.30 1.73 1.93
N LYS A 96 30.81 2.69 2.73
CA LYS A 96 29.39 2.76 3.09
C LYS A 96 28.50 2.98 1.88
N GLN A 97 28.90 3.85 0.96
CA GLN A 97 28.14 4.15 -0.26
C GLN A 97 28.07 2.94 -1.21
N LEU A 98 29.16 2.18 -1.35
CA LEU A 98 29.15 0.94 -2.13
C LEU A 98 28.24 -0.12 -1.51
N TRP A 99 28.30 -0.31 -0.19
CA TRP A 99 27.40 -1.23 0.51
C TRP A 99 25.93 -0.84 0.38
N PHE A 100 25.63 0.45 0.52
CA PHE A 100 24.28 0.97 0.34
C PHE A 100 23.80 0.78 -1.10
N GLY A 101 24.63 1.12 -2.09
CA GLY A 101 24.33 0.92 -3.50
C GLY A 101 24.10 -0.57 -3.84
N MET A 102 24.90 -1.46 -3.28
CA MET A 102 24.74 -2.91 -3.47
C MET A 102 23.44 -3.42 -2.84
N LEU A 103 23.09 -2.94 -1.64
CA LEU A 103 21.86 -3.32 -0.96
C LEU A 103 20.61 -2.82 -1.70
N VAL A 104 20.63 -1.58 -2.20
CA VAL A 104 19.56 -1.01 -3.02
C VAL A 104 19.43 -1.75 -4.35
N GLY A 105 20.55 -2.05 -5.02
CA GLY A 105 20.57 -2.83 -6.26
C GLY A 105 19.99 -4.23 -6.06
N TRP A 106 20.39 -4.91 -4.98
CA TRP A 106 19.85 -6.22 -4.60
C TRP A 106 18.34 -6.17 -4.34
N LEU A 107 17.87 -5.19 -3.57
CA LEU A 107 16.44 -5.01 -3.29
C LEU A 107 15.63 -4.78 -4.58
N SER A 108 16.18 -3.99 -5.50
CA SER A 108 15.54 -3.74 -6.80
C SER A 108 15.39 -5.03 -7.60
N VAL A 109 16.44 -5.85 -7.69
CA VAL A 109 16.39 -7.15 -8.37
C VAL A 109 15.34 -8.07 -7.74
N CYS A 110 15.31 -8.17 -6.41
CA CYS A 110 14.28 -8.98 -5.72
C CYS A 110 12.87 -8.50 -6.05
N LEU A 111 12.64 -7.18 -6.07
CA LEU A 111 11.33 -6.61 -6.39
C LEU A 111 10.89 -6.96 -7.82
N TRP A 112 11.80 -6.87 -8.80
CA TRP A 112 11.54 -7.30 -10.17
C TRP A 112 11.22 -8.78 -10.28
N VAL A 113 11.97 -9.63 -9.58
CA VAL A 113 11.74 -11.09 -9.56
C VAL A 113 10.36 -11.41 -9.00
N ILE A 114 9.96 -10.79 -7.88
CA ILE A 114 8.64 -10.97 -7.28
C ILE A 114 7.54 -10.52 -8.25
N MET A 115 7.72 -9.37 -8.90
CA MET A 115 6.74 -8.84 -9.85
C MET A 115 6.55 -9.77 -11.05
N ILE A 116 7.63 -10.23 -11.69
CA ILE A 116 7.56 -11.15 -12.83
C ILE A 116 6.94 -12.48 -12.42
N THR A 117 7.34 -13.01 -11.27
CA THR A 117 6.80 -14.28 -10.75
C THR A 117 5.31 -14.14 -10.47
N GLY A 118 4.88 -13.04 -9.85
CA GLY A 118 3.47 -12.76 -9.61
C GLY A 118 2.65 -12.62 -10.89
N LEU A 119 3.21 -11.96 -11.92
CA LEU A 119 2.55 -11.80 -13.21
C LEU A 119 2.37 -13.15 -13.92
N LEU A 120 3.41 -13.99 -13.93
CA LEU A 120 3.37 -15.31 -14.53
C LEU A 120 2.42 -16.25 -13.77
N ALA A 121 2.54 -16.31 -12.44
CA ALA A 121 1.67 -17.14 -11.60
C ALA A 121 0.21 -16.70 -11.70
N GLY A 122 -0.06 -15.39 -11.63
CA GLY A 122 -1.39 -14.82 -11.78
C GLY A 122 -2.00 -15.09 -13.16
N GLY A 123 -1.21 -14.89 -14.22
CA GLY A 123 -1.63 -15.21 -15.58
C GLY A 123 -1.98 -16.69 -15.73
N MET A 124 -1.11 -17.59 -15.25
CA MET A 124 -1.33 -19.03 -15.29
C MET A 124 -2.57 -19.44 -14.50
N PHE A 125 -2.78 -18.86 -13.32
CA PHE A 125 -3.95 -19.10 -12.49
C PHE A 125 -5.24 -18.70 -13.22
N ILE A 126 -5.28 -17.49 -13.80
CA ILE A 126 -6.44 -17.02 -14.59
C ILE A 126 -6.73 -17.96 -15.76
N LEU A 127 -5.70 -18.31 -16.54
CA LEU A 127 -5.85 -19.23 -17.67
C LEU A 127 -6.36 -20.61 -17.25
N SER A 128 -5.83 -21.16 -16.15
CA SER A 128 -6.26 -22.47 -15.63
C SER A 128 -7.71 -22.45 -15.13
N ASN A 129 -8.12 -21.35 -14.50
CA ASN A 129 -9.44 -21.24 -13.90
C ASN A 129 -10.53 -20.87 -14.91
N GLN A 130 -10.17 -20.13 -15.97
CA GLN A 130 -11.12 -19.72 -17.02
C GLN A 130 -11.23 -20.72 -18.18
N GLY A 131 -10.31 -21.69 -18.29
CA GLY A 131 -10.36 -22.74 -19.32
C GLY A 131 -11.70 -23.49 -19.40
N PRO A 132 -12.28 -23.97 -18.27
CA PRO A 132 -13.58 -24.65 -18.28
C PRO A 132 -14.71 -23.76 -18.79
N TRP A 133 -14.75 -22.49 -18.40
CA TRP A 133 -15.77 -21.54 -18.86
C TRP A 133 -15.68 -21.31 -20.37
N LEU A 134 -14.49 -21.17 -20.93
CA LEU A 134 -14.30 -21.05 -22.38
C LEU A 134 -14.78 -22.32 -23.12
N ALA A 135 -14.47 -23.50 -22.58
CA ALA A 135 -14.94 -24.76 -23.15
C ALA A 135 -16.48 -24.86 -23.13
N ASP A 136 -17.12 -24.38 -22.05
CA ASP A 136 -18.57 -24.32 -21.94
C ASP A 136 -19.19 -23.32 -22.94
N GLN A 137 -18.55 -22.17 -23.18
CA GLN A 137 -19.02 -21.22 -24.21
C GLN A 137 -18.97 -21.83 -25.62
N VAL A 138 -17.88 -22.51 -25.97
CA VAL A 138 -17.75 -23.21 -27.26
C VAL A 138 -18.82 -24.29 -27.41
N ARG A 139 -19.08 -25.06 -26.33
CA ARG A 139 -20.12 -26.09 -26.32
C ARG A 139 -21.51 -25.48 -26.50
N ASN A 140 -21.82 -24.39 -25.79
CA ASN A 140 -23.10 -23.69 -25.91
C ASN A 140 -23.33 -23.14 -27.33
N ILE A 141 -22.31 -22.52 -27.93
CA ILE A 141 -22.39 -22.04 -29.33
C ILE A 141 -22.66 -23.21 -30.27
N THR A 142 -21.98 -24.35 -30.08
CA THR A 142 -22.20 -25.55 -30.88
C THR A 142 -23.64 -26.05 -30.76
N HIS A 143 -24.20 -26.07 -29.55
CA HIS A 143 -25.61 -26.44 -29.35
C HIS A 143 -26.58 -25.47 -30.02
N LEU A 144 -26.33 -24.16 -29.94
CA LEU A 144 -27.18 -23.15 -30.58
C LEU A 144 -27.17 -23.30 -32.10
N VAL A 145 -26.00 -23.49 -32.70
CA VAL A 145 -25.85 -23.69 -34.15
C VAL A 145 -26.56 -24.97 -34.59
N ASN A 146 -26.38 -26.08 -33.86
CA ASN A 146 -27.04 -27.33 -34.18
C ASN A 146 -28.57 -27.24 -34.02
N THR A 147 -29.05 -26.58 -32.97
CA THR A 147 -30.49 -26.36 -32.74
C THR A 147 -31.08 -25.52 -33.86
N TRP A 148 -30.40 -24.44 -34.26
CA TRP A 148 -30.81 -23.60 -35.37
C TRP A 148 -30.87 -24.36 -36.69
N ARG A 149 -29.84 -25.14 -37.00
CA ARG A 149 -29.80 -25.96 -38.22
C ARG A 149 -30.95 -26.98 -38.24
N ASN A 150 -31.18 -27.68 -37.13
CA ASN A 150 -32.27 -28.64 -37.02
C ASN A 150 -33.64 -27.96 -37.20
N TRP A 151 -33.80 -26.74 -36.70
CA TRP A 151 -35.02 -25.97 -36.90
C TRP A 151 -35.23 -25.59 -38.38
N GLN A 152 -34.17 -25.16 -39.07
CA GLN A 152 -34.22 -24.90 -40.52
C GLN A 152 -34.57 -26.15 -41.32
N GLU A 153 -33.94 -27.28 -41.03
CA GLU A 153 -34.22 -28.56 -41.70
C GLU A 153 -35.67 -29.01 -41.46
N THR A 154 -36.16 -28.87 -40.22
CA THR A 154 -37.55 -29.22 -39.87
C THR A 154 -38.56 -28.32 -40.59
N LEU A 155 -38.29 -27.01 -40.65
CA LEU A 155 -39.15 -26.07 -41.36
C LEU A 155 -39.13 -26.30 -42.87
N ALA A 156 -37.95 -26.47 -43.46
CA ALA A 156 -37.82 -26.75 -44.89
C ALA A 156 -38.49 -28.07 -45.26
N GLY A 157 -38.32 -29.11 -44.43
CA GLY A 157 -38.99 -30.40 -44.60
C GLY A 157 -40.51 -30.29 -44.47
N THR A 158 -41.00 -29.55 -43.48
CA THR A 158 -42.45 -29.32 -43.29
C THR A 158 -43.04 -28.51 -44.43
N ALA A 159 -42.37 -27.43 -44.85
CA ALA A 159 -42.80 -26.61 -45.99
C ALA A 159 -42.79 -27.41 -47.30
N GLY A 160 -41.76 -28.23 -47.53
CA GLY A 160 -41.70 -29.14 -48.67
C GLY A 160 -42.83 -30.18 -48.65
N ALA A 161 -43.10 -30.78 -47.48
CA ALA A 161 -44.21 -31.71 -47.32
C ALA A 161 -45.56 -31.04 -47.58
N MET A 162 -45.79 -29.84 -47.03
CA MET A 162 -47.00 -29.06 -47.28
C MET A 162 -47.16 -28.68 -48.76
N ALA A 163 -46.07 -28.31 -49.44
CA ALA A 163 -46.08 -28.00 -50.87
C ALA A 163 -46.35 -29.21 -51.76
N SER A 164 -45.99 -30.42 -51.31
CA SER A 164 -46.30 -31.67 -52.03
C SER A 164 -47.74 -32.15 -51.85
N MET A 165 -48.46 -31.64 -50.84
CA MET A 165 -49.86 -32.01 -50.60
C MET A 165 -50.81 -31.20 -51.50
N PRO A 166 -51.62 -31.84 -52.37
CA PRO A 166 -52.54 -31.14 -53.27
C PRO A 166 -53.57 -30.27 -52.54
N GLN A 167 -53.99 -30.67 -51.34
CA GLN A 167 -54.96 -29.96 -50.52
C GLN A 167 -54.44 -28.59 -50.03
N THR A 168 -53.14 -28.46 -49.77
CA THR A 168 -52.54 -27.19 -49.33
C THR A 168 -52.64 -26.12 -50.42
N TRP A 169 -52.43 -26.50 -51.68
CA TRP A 169 -52.58 -25.60 -52.82
C TRP A 169 -54.02 -25.10 -52.98
N LEU A 170 -55.00 -25.97 -52.75
CA LEU A 170 -56.41 -25.57 -52.78
C LEU A 170 -56.75 -24.57 -51.67
N ILE A 171 -56.26 -24.80 -50.45
CA ILE A 171 -56.45 -23.87 -49.33
C ILE A 171 -55.73 -22.54 -49.60
N ALA A 172 -54.50 -22.58 -50.12
CA ALA A 172 -53.71 -21.39 -50.44
C ALA A 172 -54.38 -20.55 -51.54
N MET A 173 -54.85 -21.19 -52.62
CA MET A 173 -55.60 -20.51 -53.69
C MET A 173 -56.94 -19.97 -53.19
N GLY A 174 -57.64 -20.72 -52.33
CA GLY A 174 -58.86 -20.26 -51.66
C GLY A 174 -58.62 -19.03 -50.79
N TYR A 175 -57.52 -19.00 -50.04
CA TYR A 175 -57.15 -17.84 -49.22
C TYR A 175 -56.74 -16.63 -50.07
N LEU A 176 -55.95 -16.83 -51.14
CA LEU A 176 -55.56 -15.76 -52.06
C LEU A 176 -56.77 -15.15 -52.78
N THR A 177 -57.71 -15.98 -53.23
CA THR A 177 -58.95 -15.51 -53.86
C THR A 177 -59.84 -14.76 -52.88
N LEU A 178 -59.99 -15.27 -51.65
CA LEU A 178 -60.74 -14.58 -50.59
C LEU A 178 -60.11 -13.22 -50.21
N THR A 179 -58.80 -13.18 -50.04
CA THR A 179 -58.09 -11.92 -49.72
C THR A 179 -58.16 -10.92 -50.88
N ALA A 180 -57.96 -11.36 -52.12
CA ALA A 180 -58.09 -10.51 -53.30
C ALA A 180 -59.51 -9.95 -53.45
N THR A 181 -60.55 -10.76 -53.22
CA THR A 181 -61.94 -10.31 -53.27
C THR A 181 -62.27 -9.30 -52.18
N ILE A 182 -61.80 -9.52 -50.94
CA ILE A 182 -61.94 -8.56 -49.84
C ILE A 182 -61.24 -7.24 -50.20
N LEU A 183 -60.02 -7.29 -50.74
CA LEU A 183 -59.26 -6.10 -51.11
C LEU A 183 -59.92 -5.32 -52.26
N ALA A 184 -60.44 -6.04 -53.27
CA ALA A 184 -61.20 -5.46 -54.37
C ALA A 184 -62.52 -4.82 -53.89
N TYR A 185 -63.18 -5.45 -52.91
CA TYR A 185 -64.38 -4.90 -52.29
C TYR A 185 -64.08 -3.61 -51.52
N TRP A 186 -63.02 -3.62 -50.70
CA TRP A 186 -62.56 -2.45 -49.95
C TRP A 186 -62.15 -1.28 -50.85
N THR A 187 -61.37 -1.53 -51.90
CA THR A 187 -60.97 -0.49 -52.85
C THR A 187 -62.16 0.10 -53.60
N ARG A 188 -63.14 -0.73 -54.00
CA ARG A 188 -64.38 -0.25 -54.62
C ARG A 188 -65.24 0.57 -53.66
N PHE A 189 -65.33 0.15 -52.40
CA PHE A 189 -66.07 0.86 -51.35
C PHE A 189 -65.47 2.24 -51.08
N LEU A 190 -64.15 2.31 -50.86
CA LEU A 190 -63.42 3.56 -50.66
C LEU A 190 -63.57 4.53 -51.84
N ARG A 191 -63.54 4.02 -53.08
CA ARG A 191 -63.72 4.86 -54.26
C ARG A 191 -65.13 5.48 -54.33
N ARG A 192 -66.16 4.73 -53.94
CA ARG A 192 -67.55 5.23 -53.92
C ARG A 192 -67.75 6.28 -52.83
N SER A 193 -67.18 6.07 -51.64
CA SER A 193 -67.33 7.04 -50.55
C SER A 193 -66.66 8.38 -50.86
N THR A 194 -65.52 8.38 -51.57
CA THR A 194 -64.86 9.64 -51.99
C THR A 194 -65.65 10.39 -53.07
N GLN A 195 -66.31 9.68 -54.00
CA GLN A 195 -67.11 10.32 -55.06
C GLN A 195 -68.41 10.91 -54.51
N ALA A 196 -69.03 10.26 -53.52
CA ALA A 196 -70.25 10.74 -52.86
C ALA A 196 -70.03 11.99 -51.99
N LEU A 197 -68.79 12.25 -51.56
CA LEU A 197 -68.44 13.43 -50.76
C LEU A 197 -68.10 14.65 -51.64
N SER A 198 -67.77 14.44 -52.91
CA SER A 198 -67.44 15.48 -53.90
C SER A 198 -68.61 15.91 -54.78
N ALA A 199 -69.78 15.30 -54.60
CA ALA A 199 -71.03 15.64 -55.28
C ALA A 199 -71.96 16.38 -54.31
#